data_AF-I2IZ60-F1
#
_entry.id   AF-I2IZ60-F1
#
_cell.length_a   1.000
_cell.length_b   1.000
_cell.length_c   1.000
_cell.angle_alpha   90.00
_cell.angle_beta   90.00
_cell.angle_gamma   90.00
#
_symmetry.space_group_name_H-M   'P 1'
#
loop_
_entity.id
_entity.type
_entity.pdbx_description
1 polymer ?
#
loop_
_entity_poly.entity_id
_entity_poly.type
_entity_poly.pdbx_seq_one_letter_code
_entity_poly.pdbx_strand_id
1 'polypeptide(L)'
;MINKFQQIINKMHHFLNGRDEPEHTENNSLTSTIEEAIQKQTAVHLILSETSFTGDIIKYDSDRQQIIVKNFAKNVSRIIRISDIQRIRFVPSTVQTAQKNRFKKE
;
A
#
# COMPACT_ATOMS: atom_id res chain seq x y z
N MET A 1 17.24 10.78 -34.73
CA MET A 1 17.51 10.24 -33.38
C MET A 1 16.83 11.13 -32.32
N ILE A 2 15.49 11.15 -32.24
CA ILE A 2 14.71 12.03 -31.32
C ILE A 2 13.57 11.25 -30.57
N ASN A 3 13.26 10.01 -30.95
CA ASN A 3 12.10 9.26 -30.43
C ASN A 3 12.20 8.78 -28.97
N LYS A 4 13.37 8.77 -28.33
CA LYS A 4 13.50 8.28 -26.94
C LYS A 4 13.17 9.36 -25.90
N PHE A 5 13.48 10.61 -26.21
CA PHE A 5 13.21 11.73 -25.32
C PHE A 5 11.69 11.98 -25.18
N GLN A 6 10.96 11.89 -26.30
CA GLN A 6 9.50 12.00 -26.32
C GLN A 6 8.81 10.91 -25.50
N GLN A 7 9.35 9.68 -25.46
CA GLN A 7 8.81 8.61 -24.62
C GLN A 7 8.99 8.89 -23.13
N ILE A 8 10.11 9.49 -22.74
CA ILE A 8 10.37 9.87 -21.34
C ILE A 8 9.46 11.03 -20.93
N ILE A 9 9.30 12.03 -21.79
CA ILE A 9 8.38 13.16 -21.55
C ILE A 9 6.93 12.67 -21.46
N ASN A 10 6.50 11.77 -22.35
CA ASN A 10 5.18 11.16 -22.26
C ASN A 10 4.99 10.35 -20.98
N LYS A 11 6.01 9.61 -20.52
CA LYS A 11 5.95 8.84 -19.28
C LYS A 11 5.90 9.74 -18.04
N MET A 12 6.57 10.90 -18.08
CA MET A 12 6.50 11.91 -17.02
C MET A 12 5.13 12.62 -17.02
N HIS A 13 4.60 12.99 -18.18
CA HIS A 13 3.25 13.53 -18.29
C HIS A 13 2.19 12.55 -17.80
N HIS A 14 2.35 11.26 -18.08
CA HIS A 14 1.46 10.20 -17.59
C HIS A 14 1.59 9.95 -16.08
N PHE A 15 2.73 10.33 -15.49
CA PHE A 15 2.98 10.28 -14.04
C PHE A 15 2.43 11.52 -13.31
N LEU A 16 2.46 12.69 -13.96
CA LEU A 16 2.03 13.97 -13.38
C LEU A 16 0.53 14.22 -13.57
N ASN A 17 -0.04 13.85 -14.73
CA ASN A 17 -1.46 13.98 -15.02
C ASN A 17 -2.22 12.74 -14.55
N GLY A 18 -2.05 12.35 -13.29
CA GLY A 18 -2.70 11.19 -12.68
C GLY A 18 -4.16 11.06 -13.14
N ARG A 19 -4.41 10.03 -13.95
CA ARG A 19 -5.69 9.56 -14.52
C ARG A 19 -6.92 10.42 -14.19
N ASP A 20 -7.40 11.15 -15.19
CA ASP A 20 -8.77 11.68 -15.22
C ASP A 20 -9.77 10.54 -15.57
N GLU A 21 -10.06 9.61 -14.65
CA GLU A 21 -11.30 8.79 -14.64
C GLU A 21 -11.45 8.00 -13.33
N PRO A 22 -12.70 7.75 -12.87
CA PRO A 22 -13.22 8.22 -11.59
C PRO A 22 -12.73 7.39 -10.39
N GLU A 23 -12.63 8.04 -9.24
CA GLU A 23 -12.24 7.49 -7.92
C GLU A 23 -12.85 6.11 -7.58
N HIS A 24 -14.01 5.76 -8.16
CA HIS A 24 -14.72 4.52 -7.91
C HIS A 24 -13.97 3.24 -8.35
N THR A 25 -13.21 3.25 -9.44
CA THR A 25 -12.53 2.03 -9.95
C THR A 25 -11.28 1.70 -9.12
N GLU A 26 -10.52 2.71 -8.72
CA GLU A 26 -9.34 2.57 -7.86
C GLU A 26 -9.75 2.13 -6.44
N ASN A 27 -10.84 2.70 -5.89
CA ASN A 27 -11.35 2.33 -4.55
C ASN A 27 -11.84 0.88 -4.47
N ASN A 28 -12.48 0.37 -5.53
CA ASN A 28 -12.88 -1.03 -5.64
C ASN A 28 -11.66 -1.96 -5.71
N SER A 29 -10.59 -1.55 -6.42
CA SER A 29 -9.33 -2.31 -6.46
C SER A 29 -8.56 -2.26 -5.13
N LEU A 30 -8.65 -1.16 -4.38
CA LEU A 30 -7.98 -1.00 -3.10
C LEU A 30 -8.65 -1.88 -2.02
N THR A 31 -9.99 -1.84 -1.97
CA THR A 31 -10.77 -2.62 -1.01
C THR A 31 -10.57 -4.11 -1.20
N SER A 32 -10.60 -4.61 -2.44
CA SER A 32 -10.34 -6.02 -2.72
C SER A 32 -8.94 -6.47 -2.31
N THR A 33 -7.93 -5.60 -2.49
CA THR A 33 -6.56 -5.89 -2.05
C THR A 33 -6.46 -5.95 -0.52
N ILE A 34 -7.20 -5.09 0.19
CA ILE A 34 -7.27 -5.10 1.66
C ILE A 34 -7.93 -6.38 2.16
N GLU A 35 -9.06 -6.77 1.57
CA GLU A 35 -9.76 -8.01 1.90
C GLU A 35 -8.89 -9.23 1.64
N GLU A 36 -8.20 -9.27 0.49
CA GLU A 36 -7.25 -10.32 0.16
C GLU A 36 -6.11 -10.39 1.18
N ALA A 37 -5.58 -9.24 1.62
CA ALA A 37 -4.52 -9.19 2.63
C ALA A 37 -4.97 -9.79 3.97
N ILE A 38 -6.19 -9.47 4.41
CA ILE A 38 -6.79 -10.00 5.63
C ILE A 38 -7.02 -11.52 5.49
N GLN A 39 -7.64 -11.95 4.38
CA GLN A 39 -7.96 -13.36 4.12
C GLN A 39 -6.70 -14.22 4.07
N LYS A 40 -5.65 -13.76 3.38
CA LYS A 40 -4.39 -14.48 3.23
C LYS A 40 -3.42 -14.25 4.39
N GLN A 41 -3.78 -13.41 5.36
CA GLN A 41 -2.92 -12.99 6.47
C GLN A 41 -1.52 -12.58 5.99
N THR A 42 -1.49 -11.78 4.93
CA THR A 42 -0.23 -11.37 4.31
C THR A 42 0.06 -9.90 4.58
N ALA A 43 1.34 -9.65 4.77
CA ALA A 43 1.89 -8.33 4.98
C ALA A 43 1.65 -7.38 3.80
N VAL A 44 1.33 -6.14 4.11
CA VAL A 44 1.24 -5.05 3.12
C VAL A 44 2.19 -3.92 3.45
N HIS A 45 2.61 -3.24 2.39
CA HIS A 45 3.26 -1.94 2.44
C HIS A 45 2.27 -0.89 1.93
N LEU A 46 1.89 0.01 2.81
CA LEU A 46 0.98 1.12 2.56
C LEU A 46 1.81 2.36 2.26
N ILE A 47 1.51 3.00 1.14
CA ILE A 47 2.06 4.29 0.76
C ILE A 47 0.98 5.33 1.02
N LEU A 48 1.26 6.23 1.95
CA LEU A 48 0.44 7.38 2.31
C LEU A 48 1.13 8.64 1.79
N SER A 49 0.46 9.80 1.87
CA SER A 49 0.99 11.05 1.30
C SER A 49 2.38 11.44 1.81
N GLU A 50 2.62 11.32 3.11
CA GLU A 50 3.87 11.78 3.73
C GLU A 50 4.72 10.63 4.27
N THR A 51 4.16 9.43 4.38
CA THR A 51 4.81 8.31 5.07
C THR A 51 4.43 6.98 4.45
N SER A 52 5.20 5.94 4.78
CA SER A 52 4.84 4.57 4.46
C SER A 52 4.74 3.74 5.73
N PHE A 53 3.91 2.70 5.67
CA PHE A 53 3.69 1.80 6.78
C PHE A 53 3.66 0.35 6.31
N THR A 54 4.51 -0.48 6.90
CA THR A 54 4.55 -1.92 6.65
C THR A 54 3.95 -2.66 7.82
N GLY A 55 2.96 -3.51 7.56
CA GLY A 55 2.30 -4.27 8.62
C GLY A 55 1.27 -5.27 8.09
N ASP A 56 0.71 -6.02 9.02
CA ASP A 56 -0.45 -6.89 8.78
C ASP A 56 -1.72 -6.06 8.93
N ILE A 57 -2.65 -6.17 7.99
CA ILE A 57 -3.99 -5.60 8.17
C ILE A 57 -4.78 -6.55 9.08
N ILE A 58 -5.19 -6.04 10.23
CA ILE A 58 -5.91 -6.81 11.24
C ILE A 58 -7.42 -6.70 11.05
N LYS A 59 -7.88 -5.53 10.61
CA LYS A 59 -9.30 -5.24 10.43
C LYS A 59 -9.52 -4.16 9.36
N TYR A 60 -10.60 -4.31 8.61
CA TYR A 60 -11.20 -3.27 7.80
C TYR A 60 -12.57 -2.90 8.38
N ASP A 61 -12.79 -1.60 8.62
CA ASP A 61 -14.06 -1.01 9.03
C ASP A 61 -14.65 -0.28 7.81
N SER A 62 -15.60 -0.96 7.15
CA SER A 62 -16.25 -0.45 5.93
C SER A 62 -17.14 0.75 6.20
N ASP A 63 -17.75 0.84 7.38
CA ASP A 63 -18.66 1.94 7.73
C ASP A 63 -17.89 3.26 7.86
N ARG A 64 -16.68 3.18 8.44
CA ARG A 64 -15.82 4.33 8.67
C ARG A 64 -14.74 4.51 7.62
N GLN A 65 -14.68 3.62 6.62
CA GLN A 65 -13.68 3.61 5.55
C GLN A 65 -12.24 3.70 6.12
N GLN A 66 -11.89 2.79 7.03
CA GLN A 66 -10.57 2.77 7.68
C GLN A 66 -10.10 1.35 8.03
N ILE A 67 -8.79 1.17 8.06
CA ILE A 67 -8.11 -0.10 8.38
C ILE A 67 -7.26 0.03 9.64
N ILE A 68 -7.11 -1.09 10.35
CA ILE A 68 -6.19 -1.23 11.48
C ILE A 68 -5.02 -2.08 11.03
N VAL A 69 -3.81 -1.53 11.12
CA VAL A 69 -2.59 -2.17 10.61
C VAL A 69 -1.59 -2.31 11.74
N LYS A 70 -1.11 -3.54 11.99
CA LYS A 70 -0.14 -3.84 13.04
C LYS A 70 1.25 -4.01 12.44
N ASN A 71 2.22 -3.29 12.97
CA ASN A 71 3.61 -3.41 12.54
C ASN A 71 4.21 -4.77 13.00
N PHE A 72 4.99 -5.40 12.12
CA PHE A 72 5.65 -6.70 12.35
C PHE A 72 6.57 -6.75 13.57
N ALA A 73 7.23 -5.63 13.88
CA ALA A 73 8.38 -5.58 14.75
C ALA A 73 8.05 -5.01 16.13
N LYS A 74 7.24 -3.95 16.16
CA LYS A 74 7.08 -3.11 17.35
C LYS A 74 5.79 -3.35 18.12
N ASN A 75 4.94 -4.29 17.69
CA ASN A 75 3.58 -4.51 18.23
C ASN A 75 2.69 -3.25 18.25
N VAL A 76 3.05 -2.20 17.50
CA VAL A 76 2.29 -0.97 17.38
C VAL A 76 1.23 -1.14 16.30
N SER A 77 0.00 -0.71 16.59
CA SER A 77 -1.10 -0.65 15.63
C SER A 77 -1.39 0.79 15.23
N ARG A 78 -1.74 1.01 13.96
CA ARG A 78 -2.14 2.31 13.42
C ARG A 78 -3.48 2.18 12.71
N ILE A 79 -4.36 3.15 12.94
CA ILE A 79 -5.61 3.32 12.20
C ILE A 79 -5.32 4.23 11.00
N ILE A 80 -5.69 3.79 9.79
CA ILE A 80 -5.43 4.50 8.54
C ILE A 80 -6.75 4.58 7.76
N ARG A 81 -7.14 5.77 7.32
CA ARG A 81 -8.32 5.92 6.46
C ARG A 81 -8.01 5.47 5.04
N ILE A 82 -9.00 4.90 4.36
CA ILE A 82 -8.86 4.48 2.95
C ILE A 82 -8.46 5.67 2.06
N SER A 83 -9.02 6.86 2.32
CA SER A 83 -8.70 8.11 1.60
C SER A 83 -7.23 8.52 1.68
N ASP A 84 -6.54 8.12 2.75
CA ASP A 84 -5.15 8.52 2.99
C ASP A 84 -4.17 7.55 2.29
N ILE A 85 -4.67 6.44 1.75
CA ILE A 85 -3.88 5.42 1.07
C ILE A 85 -3.75 5.79 -0.41
N GLN A 86 -2.55 6.17 -0.80
CA GLN A 86 -2.24 6.39 -2.22
C GLN A 86 -2.01 5.07 -2.95
N ARG A 87 -1.44 4.07 -2.26
CA ARG A 87 -1.19 2.75 -2.85
C ARG A 87 -0.99 1.68 -1.79
N ILE A 88 -1.38 0.46 -2.12
CA ILE A 88 -1.10 -0.75 -1.35
C ILE A 88 -0.28 -1.73 -2.18
N ARG A 89 0.66 -2.44 -1.54
CA ARG A 89 1.43 -3.53 -2.16
C ARG A 89 1.64 -4.66 -1.18
N PHE A 90 1.57 -5.89 -1.65
CA PHE A 90 1.99 -7.04 -0.86
C PHE A 90 3.49 -7.03 -0.63
N VAL A 91 3.92 -7.36 0.58
CA VAL A 91 5.32 -7.53 0.92
C VAL A 91 5.74 -8.95 0.57
N PRO A 92 6.79 -9.16 -0.25
CA PRO A 92 7.30 -10.50 -0.54
C PRO A 92 7.66 -11.25 0.75
N SER A 93 7.35 -12.55 0.80
CA SER A 93 7.61 -13.41 1.98
C SER A 93 9.09 -13.44 2.40
N THR A 94 10.01 -13.27 1.45
CA THR A 94 11.45 -13.12 1.68
C THR A 94 11.78 -11.86 2.49
N VAL A 95 11.12 -10.74 2.18
CA VAL A 95 11.27 -9.46 2.91
C VAL A 95 10.62 -9.55 4.30
N GLN A 96 9.47 -10.21 4.41
CA GLN A 96 8.82 -10.45 5.70
C GLN A 96 9.74 -11.23 6.65
N THR A 97 10.39 -12.28 6.14
CA THR A 97 11.31 -13.13 6.91
C THR A 97 12.58 -12.37 7.31
N ALA A 98 13.16 -11.60 6.38
CA ALA A 98 14.34 -10.78 6.65
C ALA A 98 14.08 -9.70 7.72
N GLN A 99 12.91 -9.06 7.69
CA GLN A 99 12.54 -8.08 8.71
C GLN A 99 12.29 -8.75 10.07
N LYS A 100 11.52 -9.84 10.14
CA LYS A 100 11.27 -10.56 11.42
C LYS A 100 12.56 -11.03 12.10
N ASN A 101 13.54 -11.51 11.34
CA ASN A 101 14.81 -11.98 11.89
C ASN A 101 15.71 -10.83 12.39
N ARG A 102 15.60 -9.63 11.81
CA ARG A 102 16.36 -8.45 12.23
C ARG A 102 15.96 -7.96 13.63
N PHE A 103 14.69 -8.13 14.02
CA PHE A 103 14.18 -7.72 15.35
C PHE A 103 14.26 -8.80 16.43
N LYS A 104 14.71 -10.02 16.12
CA LYS A 104 14.93 -11.10 17.10
C LYS A 104 16.37 -11.13 17.65
N LYS A 105 17.25 -10.26 17.16
CA LYS A 105 18.69 -10.29 17.45
C LYS A 105 19.14 -9.19 18.42
N GLU A 106 18.18 -8.48 19.02
CA GLU A 106 18.36 -7.52 20.12
C GLU A 106 17.81 -8.12 21.41
#